data_AF-A0A1F5ZB43-F1
#
_entry.id   AF-A0A1F5ZB43-F1
#
_cell.length_a   1.000
_cell.length_b   1.000
_cell.length_c   1.000
_cell.angle_alpha   90.00
_cell.angle_beta   90.00
_cell.angle_gamma   90.00
#
_symmetry.space_group_name_H-M   'P 1'
#
loop_
_entity.id
_entity.type
_entity.pdbx_description
1 polymer ?
#
loop_
_entity_poly.entity_id
_entity_poly.type
_entity_poly.pdbx_seq_one_letter_code
_entity_poly.pdbx_strand_id
1 'polypeptide(L)'
;MFQKARIKLTTLYLTIIMSVSLMFSLAMYRVLSFEISRFERMQRLRLERQLEEGEFFLPSHPRGPFFPVPDPDLLAETRQRIILSLVTVNGIVLVLSGGLGYMLAGRTLRPIETMVDEQNRFITDASHELKTPLTSLRLSMEVFLRSKKQSLSEAIKNYSR
;
A
#
# COMPACT_ATOMS: atom_id res chain seq x y z
N MET A 1 -14.83 18.48 -1.07
CA MET A 1 -14.48 17.46 -0.05
C MET A 1 -13.50 16.41 -0.59
N PHE A 2 -13.77 15.81 -1.76
CA PHE A 2 -12.95 14.75 -2.37
C PHE A 2 -11.47 15.10 -2.63
N GLN A 3 -11.14 16.34 -3.01
CA GLN A 3 -9.72 16.73 -3.22
C GLN A 3 -8.89 16.64 -1.94
N LYS A 4 -9.44 17.05 -0.77
CA LYS A 4 -8.75 16.97 0.52
C LYS A 4 -8.54 15.50 0.96
N ALA A 5 -9.52 14.63 0.68
CA ALA A 5 -9.41 13.19 0.95
C ALA A 5 -8.35 12.53 0.07
N ARG A 6 -8.34 12.86 -1.23
CA ARG A 6 -7.33 12.35 -2.17
C ARG A 6 -5.93 12.75 -1.76
N ILE A 7 -5.71 14.02 -1.40
CA ILE A 7 -4.40 14.50 -0.92
C ILE A 7 -3.97 13.75 0.34
N LYS A 8 -4.85 13.59 1.34
CA LYS A 8 -4.53 12.82 2.55
C LYS A 8 -4.12 11.38 2.25
N LEU A 9 -4.86 10.69 1.38
CA LEU A 9 -4.55 9.33 0.98
C LEU A 9 -3.22 9.26 0.23
N THR A 10 -3.01 10.13 -0.76
CA THR A 10 -1.76 10.14 -1.53
C THR A 10 -0.55 10.45 -0.67
N THR A 11 -0.66 11.42 0.25
CA THR A 11 0.42 11.73 1.19
C THR A 11 0.72 10.53 2.07
N LEU A 12 -0.31 9.86 2.60
CA LEU A 12 -0.15 8.65 3.42
C LEU A 12 0.55 7.52 2.65
N TYR A 13 0.06 7.19 1.44
CA TYR A 13 0.69 6.16 0.60
C TYR A 13 2.13 6.52 0.25
N LEU A 14 2.40 7.78 -0.10
CA LEU A 14 3.74 8.25 -0.45
C LEU A 14 4.68 8.16 0.75
N THR A 15 4.24 8.54 1.95
CA THR A 15 5.03 8.39 3.18
C THR A 15 5.34 6.93 3.48
N ILE A 16 4.37 6.01 3.31
CA ILE A 16 4.59 4.57 3.51
C ILE A 16 5.61 4.03 2.52
N ILE A 17 5.41 4.30 1.22
CA ILE A 17 6.31 3.84 0.16
C ILE A 17 7.72 4.39 0.40
N MET A 18 7.85 5.69 0.70
CA MET A 18 9.13 6.29 1.03
C MET A 18 9.79 5.65 2.25
N SER A 19 9.04 5.40 3.33
CA SER A 19 9.58 4.74 4.52
C SER A 19 10.10 3.33 4.20
N VAL A 20 9.35 2.56 3.42
CA VAL A 20 9.75 1.21 2.98
C VAL A 20 10.99 1.28 2.09
N SER A 21 11.01 2.19 1.11
CA SER A 21 12.16 2.40 0.22
C SER A 21 13.41 2.84 0.98
N LEU A 22 13.29 3.73 1.96
CA LEU A 22 14.42 4.20 2.78
C LEU A 22 14.98 3.07 3.64
N MET A 23 14.10 2.28 4.28
CA MET A 23 14.53 1.16 5.11
C MET A 23 15.22 0.08 4.27
N PHE A 24 14.67 -0.24 3.09
CA PHE A 24 15.28 -1.16 2.14
C PHE A 24 16.64 -0.66 1.64
N SER A 25 16.73 0.62 1.26
CA SER A 25 17.98 1.24 0.81
C SER A 25 19.06 1.20 1.88
N LEU A 26 18.71 1.56 3.12
CA LEU A 26 19.64 1.54 4.25
C LEU A 26 20.16 0.12 4.53
N ALA A 27 19.27 -0.87 4.48
CA ALA A 27 19.65 -2.25 4.71
C ALA A 27 20.56 -2.78 3.58
N MET A 28 20.23 -2.49 2.32
CA MET A 28 21.09 -2.81 1.18
C MET A 28 22.47 -2.14 1.29
N TYR A 29 22.51 -0.88 1.70
CA TYR A 29 23.76 -0.16 1.93
C TYR A 29 24.62 -0.82 3.03
N ARG A 30 24.00 -1.25 4.14
CA ARG A 30 24.70 -1.96 5.23
C ARG A 30 25.29 -3.29 4.75
N VAL A 31 24.57 -4.05 3.93
CA VAL A 31 25.06 -5.31 3.36
C VAL A 31 26.22 -5.06 2.40
N LEU A 32 26.06 -4.11 1.48
CA LEU A 32 27.07 -3.82 0.47
C LEU A 32 28.38 -3.29 1.08
N SER A 33 28.28 -2.40 2.08
CA SER A 33 29.44 -1.86 2.79
C SER A 33 30.20 -2.90 3.62
N PHE A 34 29.48 -3.88 4.20
CA PHE A 34 30.11 -5.02 4.88
C PHE A 34 30.89 -5.92 3.91
N GLU A 35 30.45 -5.99 2.65
CA GLU A 35 31.12 -6.76 1.60
C GLU A 35 32.39 -6.08 1.10
N ILE A 36 32.30 -4.79 0.76
CA ILE A 36 33.42 -4.01 0.20
C ILE A 36 34.57 -3.92 1.20
N SER A 37 34.26 -3.67 2.48
CA SER A 37 35.28 -3.56 3.53
C SER A 37 36.01 -4.87 3.84
N ARG A 38 35.47 -6.03 3.47
CA ARG A 38 36.18 -7.32 3.53
C ARG A 38 37.15 -7.48 2.36
N PHE A 39 36.78 -6.98 1.17
CA PHE A 39 37.62 -7.05 -0.02
C PHE A 39 38.89 -6.18 0.11
N GLU A 40 38.76 -4.95 0.64
CA GLU A 40 39.92 -4.05 0.78
C GLU A 40 40.98 -4.53 1.78
N ARG A 41 40.55 -5.09 2.92
CA ARG A 41 41.48 -5.61 3.95
C ARG A 41 42.32 -6.77 3.43
N MET A 42 41.75 -7.59 2.54
CA MET A 42 42.46 -8.72 1.93
C MET A 42 43.47 -8.26 0.85
N GLN A 43 43.19 -7.16 0.14
CA GLN A 43 44.09 -6.60 -0.87
C GLN A 43 45.28 -5.86 -0.26
N ARG A 44 45.09 -5.07 0.80
CA ARG A 44 46.18 -4.27 1.42
C ARG A 44 47.29 -5.14 2.01
N LEU A 45 46.94 -6.22 2.72
CA LEU A 45 47.93 -7.12 3.33
C LEU A 45 48.81 -7.85 2.30
N ARG A 46 48.34 -8.00 1.07
CA ARG A 46 49.10 -8.62 -0.02
C ARG A 46 49.99 -7.61 -0.76
N LEU A 47 49.50 -6.38 -0.93
CA LEU A 47 50.26 -5.27 -1.52
C LEU A 47 51.45 -4.87 -0.64
N GLU A 48 51.25 -4.84 0.68
CA GLU A 48 52.28 -4.43 1.65
C GLU A 48 53.38 -5.50 1.79
N ARG A 49 53.02 -6.80 1.81
CA ARG A 49 54.01 -7.90 1.74
C ARG A 49 54.80 -7.91 0.44
N GLN A 50 54.20 -7.58 -0.71
CA GLN A 50 54.93 -7.49 -1.97
C GLN A 50 55.87 -6.28 -2.04
N LEU A 51 55.57 -5.20 -1.32
CA LEU A 51 56.47 -4.04 -1.20
C LEU A 51 57.63 -4.35 -0.25
N GLU A 52 57.40 -5.07 0.86
CA GLU A 52 58.46 -5.54 1.75
C GLU A 52 59.32 -6.66 1.11
N GLU A 53 58.74 -7.59 0.36
CA GLU A 53 59.47 -8.63 -0.38
C GLU A 53 60.15 -8.10 -1.65
N GLY A 54 59.72 -6.93 -2.15
CA GLY A 54 60.23 -6.29 -3.36
C GLY A 54 61.66 -5.76 -3.25
N GLU A 55 62.21 -5.64 -2.04
CA GLU A 55 63.60 -5.24 -1.82
C GLU A 55 64.60 -6.42 -1.77
N PHE A 56 64.16 -7.69 -1.69
CA PHE A 56 65.10 -8.76 -1.32
C PHE A 56 65.40 -9.87 -2.36
N PHE A 57 64.64 -10.06 -3.45
CA PHE A 57 64.98 -11.13 -4.42
C PHE A 57 64.59 -10.87 -5.88
N LEU A 58 65.58 -10.93 -6.78
CA LEU A 58 65.44 -11.22 -8.22
C LEU A 58 65.96 -12.64 -8.46
N PRO A 59 65.18 -13.57 -9.06
CA PRO A 59 65.36 -13.84 -10.49
C PRO A 59 64.09 -14.26 -11.28
N SER A 60 63.99 -13.72 -12.50
CA SER A 60 63.36 -14.28 -13.72
C SER A 60 62.09 -15.15 -13.59
N HIS A 61 60.92 -14.53 -13.49
CA HIS A 61 59.68 -15.04 -14.10
C HIS A 61 58.99 -13.86 -14.81
N PRO A 62 58.43 -14.05 -16.03
CA PRO A 62 57.69 -12.98 -16.70
C PRO A 62 56.52 -12.58 -15.80
N ARG A 63 56.61 -11.37 -15.24
CA ARG A 63 55.53 -10.72 -14.47
C ARG A 63 54.37 -10.45 -15.42
N GLY A 64 53.56 -11.46 -15.71
CA GLY A 64 52.16 -11.23 -16.04
C GLY A 64 51.49 -10.57 -14.82
N PRO A 65 50.45 -9.73 -15.00
CA PRO A 65 49.72 -9.20 -13.86
C PRO A 65 49.19 -10.41 -13.07
N PHE A 66 49.72 -10.63 -11.87
CA PHE A 66 49.18 -11.62 -10.94
C PHE A 66 47.80 -11.10 -10.53
N PHE A 67 46.77 -11.47 -11.29
CA PHE A 67 45.40 -11.36 -10.83
C PHE A 67 45.22 -12.45 -9.78
N PRO A 68 45.09 -12.11 -8.49
CA PRO A 68 44.77 -13.11 -7.49
C PRO A 68 43.41 -13.70 -7.84
N VAL A 69 43.39 -14.98 -8.20
CA VAL A 69 42.13 -15.72 -8.37
C VAL A 69 41.48 -15.76 -6.99
N PRO A 70 40.25 -15.24 -6.82
CA PRO A 70 39.56 -15.32 -5.53
C PRO A 70 39.41 -16.79 -5.12
N ASP A 71 39.73 -17.10 -3.86
CA ASP A 71 39.54 -18.45 -3.32
C ASP A 71 38.05 -18.86 -3.48
N PRO A 72 37.74 -19.95 -4.20
CA PRO A 72 36.36 -20.28 -4.58
C PRO A 72 35.47 -20.56 -3.37
N ASP A 73 36.04 -21.08 -2.28
CA ASP A 73 35.32 -21.37 -1.03
C ASP A 73 34.88 -20.08 -0.30
N LEU A 74 35.69 -19.02 -0.39
CA LEU A 74 35.40 -17.73 0.24
C LEU A 74 34.26 -17.00 -0.47
N LEU A 75 34.17 -17.14 -1.79
CA LEU A 75 33.05 -16.64 -2.59
C LEU A 75 31.72 -17.33 -2.23
N ALA A 76 31.75 -18.66 -2.02
CA ALA A 76 30.56 -19.42 -1.67
C ALA A 76 30.00 -19.04 -0.28
N GLU A 77 30.87 -18.90 0.71
CA GLU A 77 30.51 -18.50 2.08
C GLU A 77 29.96 -17.06 2.14
N THR A 78 30.60 -16.18 1.37
CA THR A 78 30.22 -14.77 1.21
C THR A 78 28.84 -14.64 0.55
N ARG A 79 28.60 -15.37 -0.55
CA ARG A 79 27.30 -15.45 -1.21
C ARG A 79 26.19 -15.93 -0.28
N GLN A 80 26.44 -16.96 0.52
CA GLN A 80 25.44 -17.50 1.44
C GLN A 80 25.07 -16.50 2.54
N ARG A 81 26.05 -15.75 3.07
CA ARG A 81 25.82 -14.69 4.05
C ARG A 81 25.01 -13.52 3.48
N ILE A 82 25.30 -13.09 2.24
CA ILE A 82 24.49 -12.07 1.56
C ILE A 82 23.05 -12.55 1.43
N ILE A 83 22.83 -13.77 0.94
CA ILE A 83 21.49 -14.32 0.75
C ILE A 83 20.72 -14.35 2.08
N LEU A 84 21.34 -14.85 3.15
CA LEU A 84 20.75 -14.87 4.49
C LEU A 84 20.38 -13.45 4.95
N SER A 85 21.29 -12.49 4.81
CA SER A 85 21.02 -11.10 5.19
C SER A 85 19.89 -10.49 4.35
N LEU A 86 19.85 -10.74 3.04
CA LEU A 86 18.78 -10.27 2.15
C LEU A 86 17.43 -10.83 2.58
N VAL A 87 17.37 -12.13 2.84
CA VAL A 87 16.14 -12.81 3.26
C VAL A 87 15.67 -12.28 4.61
N THR A 88 16.56 -12.11 5.58
CA THR A 88 16.20 -11.58 6.90
C THR A 88 15.70 -10.14 6.81
N VAL A 89 16.40 -9.27 6.09
CA VAL A 89 16.00 -7.86 5.91
C VAL A 89 14.66 -7.76 5.19
N ASN A 90 14.51 -8.44 4.06
CA ASN A 90 13.26 -8.40 3.29
C ASN A 90 12.11 -9.00 4.10
N GLY A 91 12.35 -10.07 4.86
CA GLY A 91 11.36 -10.64 5.77
C GLY A 91 10.88 -9.64 6.82
N ILE A 92 11.81 -8.93 7.48
CA ILE A 92 11.47 -7.89 8.46
C ILE A 92 10.68 -6.75 7.80
N VAL A 93 11.14 -6.24 6.66
CA VAL A 93 10.46 -5.17 5.93
C VAL A 93 9.05 -5.61 5.51
N LEU A 94 8.88 -6.83 5.04
CA LEU A 94 7.60 -7.39 4.61
C LEU A 94 6.62 -7.52 5.78
N VAL A 95 7.07 -8.05 6.91
CA VAL A 95 6.23 -8.19 8.11
C VAL A 95 5.83 -6.82 8.66
N LEU A 96 6.78 -5.88 8.76
CA LEU A 96 6.50 -4.52 9.26
C LEU A 96 5.57 -3.75 8.32
N SER A 97 5.87 -3.74 7.02
CA SER A 97 5.06 -3.01 6.03
C SER A 97 3.68 -3.63 5.85
N GLY A 98 3.57 -4.96 5.84
CA GLY A 98 2.29 -5.68 5.79
C GLY A 98 1.45 -5.41 7.03
N GLY A 99 2.04 -5.48 8.22
CA GLY A 99 1.35 -5.21 9.49
C GLY A 99 0.87 -3.76 9.59
N LEU A 100 1.73 -2.80 9.26
CA LEU A 100 1.35 -1.38 9.22
C LEU A 100 0.27 -1.12 8.17
N GLY A 101 0.41 -1.68 6.97
CA GLY A 101 -0.56 -1.55 5.88
C GLY A 101 -1.95 -2.08 6.27
N TYR A 102 -2.00 -3.26 6.91
CA TYR A 102 -3.24 -3.85 7.40
C TYR A 102 -3.90 -2.99 8.49
N MET A 103 -3.12 -2.54 9.48
CA MET A 103 -3.62 -1.66 10.55
C MET A 103 -4.16 -0.33 10.01
N LEU A 104 -3.46 0.26 9.03
CA LEU A 104 -3.85 1.52 8.40
C LEU A 104 -5.11 1.36 7.56
N ALA A 105 -5.22 0.28 6.77
CA ALA A 105 -6.43 -0.03 6.01
C ALA A 105 -7.65 -0.13 6.94
N GLY A 106 -7.53 -0.83 8.06
CA GLY A 106 -8.60 -0.88 9.06
C GLY A 106 -9.01 0.51 9.57
N ARG A 107 -8.05 1.38 9.85
CA ARG A 107 -8.35 2.77 10.30
C ARG A 107 -8.95 3.65 9.22
N THR A 108 -8.56 3.49 7.96
CA THR A 108 -9.06 4.33 6.86
C THR A 108 -10.42 3.87 6.34
N LEU A 109 -10.73 2.57 6.44
CA LEU A 109 -12.02 2.01 6.02
C LEU A 109 -13.12 2.24 7.05
N ARG A 110 -12.80 2.25 8.34
CA ARG A 110 -13.80 2.38 9.41
C ARG A 110 -14.73 3.61 9.28
N PRO A 111 -14.25 4.81 8.95
CA PRO A 111 -15.13 5.96 8.71
C PRO A 111 -16.03 5.77 7.48
N ILE A 112 -15.53 5.09 6.45
CA ILE A 112 -16.30 4.82 5.23
C ILE A 112 -17.44 3.86 5.56
N GLU A 113 -17.17 2.81 6.33
CA GLU A 113 -18.17 1.86 6.82
C GLU A 113 -19.27 2.59 7.61
N THR A 114 -18.90 3.44 8.57
CA THR A 114 -19.87 4.23 9.35
C THR A 114 -20.71 5.16 8.45
N MET A 115 -20.09 5.85 7.50
CA MET A 115 -20.82 6.72 6.57
C MET A 115 -21.80 5.96 5.68
N VAL A 116 -21.43 4.74 5.24
CA VAL A 116 -22.30 3.88 4.43
C VAL A 116 -23.48 3.38 5.26
N ASP A 117 -23.25 2.99 6.51
CA ASP A 117 -24.30 2.56 7.42
C ASP A 117 -25.29 3.69 7.73
N GLU A 118 -24.78 4.90 7.98
CA GLU A 118 -25.61 6.10 8.17
C GLU A 118 -26.42 6.44 6.91
N GLN A 119 -25.80 6.35 5.73
CA GLN A 119 -26.48 6.59 4.46
C GLN A 119 -27.60 5.58 4.20
N ASN A 120 -27.35 4.29 4.47
CA ASN A 120 -28.37 3.25 4.34
C ASN A 120 -29.55 3.51 5.26
N ARG A 121 -29.29 3.84 6.53
CA ARG A 121 -30.35 4.17 7.50
C ARG A 121 -31.17 5.36 7.06
N PHE A 122 -30.52 6.44 6.62
CA PHE A 122 -31.19 7.63 6.10
C PHE A 122 -32.11 7.31 4.90
N ILE A 123 -31.65 6.51 3.95
CA ILE A 123 -32.46 6.12 2.78
C ILE A 123 -33.69 5.31 3.21
N THR A 124 -33.52 4.39 4.17
CA THR A 124 -34.63 3.61 4.72
C THR A 124 -35.64 4.51 5.42
N ASP A 125 -35.18 5.38 6.31
CA ASP A 125 -36.05 6.29 7.07
C ASP A 125 -36.78 7.26 6.13
N ALA A 126 -36.09 7.86 5.18
CA ALA A 126 -36.70 8.73 4.17
C ALA A 126 -37.76 7.98 3.35
N SER A 127 -37.52 6.72 3.00
CA SER A 127 -38.50 5.90 2.27
C SER A 127 -39.77 5.66 3.10
N HIS A 128 -39.62 5.43 4.40
CA HIS A 128 -40.76 5.27 5.31
C HIS A 128 -41.51 6.58 5.54
N GLU A 129 -40.79 7.68 5.76
CA GLU A 129 -41.39 8.99 5.99
C GLU A 129 -42.08 9.54 4.75
N LEU A 130 -41.57 9.28 3.54
CA LEU A 130 -42.20 9.71 2.29
C LEU A 130 -43.43 8.89 1.92
N LYS A 131 -43.54 7.64 2.39
CA LYS A 131 -44.69 6.77 2.08
C LYS A 131 -46.00 7.34 2.62
N THR A 132 -45.98 7.92 3.81
CA THR A 132 -47.14 8.52 4.48
C THR A 132 -47.72 9.74 3.74
N PRO A 133 -46.97 10.81 3.44
CA PRO A 133 -47.48 11.96 2.69
C PRO A 133 -47.89 11.56 1.27
N LEU A 134 -47.19 10.62 0.63
CA LEU A 134 -47.57 10.13 -0.70
C LEU A 134 -48.92 9.38 -0.68
N THR A 135 -49.16 8.59 0.38
CA THR A 135 -50.44 7.90 0.59
C THR A 135 -51.56 8.91 0.86
N SER A 136 -51.31 9.93 1.69
CA SER A 136 -52.28 11.01 1.94
C SER A 136 -52.62 11.76 0.65
N LEU A 137 -51.62 12.10 -0.17
CA LEU A 137 -51.83 12.78 -1.46
C LEU A 137 -52.67 11.91 -2.41
N ARG A 138 -52.39 10.60 -2.46
CA ARG A 138 -53.15 9.65 -3.27
C ARG A 138 -54.61 9.54 -2.81
N LEU A 139 -54.85 9.46 -1.50
CA LEU A 139 -56.19 9.43 -0.92
C LEU A 139 -56.98 10.70 -1.25
N SER A 140 -56.36 11.88 -1.11
CA SER A 140 -56.99 13.15 -1.48
C SER A 140 -57.39 13.21 -2.95
N MET A 141 -56.54 12.71 -3.86
CA MET A 141 -56.86 12.62 -5.29
C MET A 141 -58.00 11.63 -5.55
N GLU A 142 -58.02 10.48 -4.87
CA GLU A 142 -59.08 9.48 -5.03
C GLU A 142 -60.44 9.98 -4.55
N VAL A 143 -60.48 10.70 -3.42
CA VAL A 143 -61.69 11.36 -2.92
C VAL A 143 -62.19 12.42 -3.90
N PHE A 144 -61.30 13.25 -4.45
CA PHE A 144 -61.65 14.26 -5.45
C PHE A 144 -62.22 13.66 -6.74
N LEU A 145 -61.62 12.58 -7.24
CA LEU A 145 -62.13 11.89 -8.43
C LEU A 145 -63.49 11.22 -8.17
N ARG A 146 -63.69 10.65 -6.97
CA ARG A 146 -64.95 10.02 -6.58
C ARG A 146 -66.08 11.03 -6.43
N SER A 147 -65.83 12.19 -5.81
CA SER A 147 -66.83 13.26 -5.67
C SER A 147 -67.26 13.81 -7.03
N LYS A 148 -66.31 14.02 -7.96
CA LYS A 148 -66.61 14.43 -9.34
C LYS A 148 -67.54 13.44 -10.04
N LYS A 149 -67.27 12.13 -9.91
CA LYS A 149 -68.10 11.06 -10.50
C LYS A 149 -69.51 11.03 -9.91
N GLN A 150 -69.66 11.23 -8.60
CA GLN A 150 -70.97 11.30 -7.94
C GLN A 150 -71.80 12.50 -8.44
N SER A 151 -71.18 13.68 -8.54
CA SER A 151 -71.87 14.89 -9.05
C SER A 151 -72.39 14.70 -10.48
N LEU A 152 -71.63 14.03 -11.34
CA LEU A 152 -72.04 13.71 -12.71
C LEU A 152 -73.21 12.71 -12.72
N SER A 153 -73.18 11.70 -11.85
CA SER A 153 -74.25 10.72 -11.74
C SER A 153 -75.55 11.31 -11.21
N GLU A 154 -75.49 12.23 -10.24
CA GLU A 154 -76.67 12.98 -9.75
C GLU A 154 -77.24 13.88 -10.84
N ALA A 155 -76.38 14.59 -11.58
CA ALA A 155 -76.81 15.43 -12.69
C ALA A 155 -77.54 14.62 -13.79
N ILE A 156 -77.01 13.45 -14.16
CA ILE A 156 -77.66 12.57 -15.16
C ILE A 156 -79.00 12.04 -14.62
N LYS A 157 -79.06 11.62 -13.36
CA LYS A 157 -80.29 11.09 -12.74
C LYS A 157 -81.40 12.14 -12.63
N ASN A 158 -81.05 13.39 -12.37
CA ASN A 158 -82.01 14.50 -12.36
C ASN A 158 -82.49 14.89 -13.77
N TYR A 159 -81.71 14.64 -14.81
CA TYR A 159 -82.09 14.92 -16.19
C TYR A 159 -82.97 13.82 -16.83
N SER A 160 -82.95 12.61 -16.26
CA SER A 160 -83.74 11.46 -16.73
C SER A 160 -85.08 11.26 -15.99
N ARG A 161 -85.50 12.24 -15.18
CA ARG A 161 -86.81 12.30 -14.53
C ARG A 161 -87.62 13.43 -15.14
#